data_AF-A0A4U9IS81-F1
#
_entry.id   AF-A0A4U9IS81-F1
#
_cell.length_a   1.000
_cell.length_b   1.000
_cell.length_c   1.000
_cell.angle_alpha   90.00
_cell.angle_beta   90.00
_cell.angle_gamma   90.00
#
_symmetry.space_group_name_H-M   'P 1'
#
loop_
_entity.id
_entity.type
_entity.pdbx_description
1 polymer ?
#
loop_
_entity_poly.entity_id
_entity_poly.type
_entity_poly.pdbx_seq_one_letter_code
_entity_poly.pdbx_strand_id
1 'polypeptide(L)'
;MGSLARHGIPPHTLILEVTETTAMNNPDESVRVLTELTQAGVKASIDDFGTGYSSLLYLKKLPACELKIDRAFVKDLNGAGEDATIVAAIIALAKTLT
;
A
#
# COMPACT_ATOMS: atom_id res chain seq x y z
N MET A 1 12.99 -12.67 -8.84
CA MET A 1 13.33 -13.77 -7.90
C MET A 1 14.80 -14.20 -7.90
N GLY A 2 15.53 -14.19 -9.02
CA GLY A 2 16.94 -14.62 -9.06
C GLY A 2 17.87 -13.88 -8.09
N SER A 3 17.66 -12.59 -7.84
CA SER A 3 18.43 -11.83 -6.84
C SER A 3 18.22 -12.34 -5.41
N LEU A 4 16.96 -12.57 -5.00
CA LEU A 4 16.63 -13.08 -3.66
C LEU A 4 17.24 -14.46 -3.42
N ALA A 5 17.15 -15.35 -4.41
CA ALA A 5 17.77 -16.67 -4.34
C ALA A 5 19.29 -16.58 -4.22
N ARG A 6 19.93 -15.71 -5.02
CA ARG A 6 21.39 -15.47 -4.96
C ARG A 6 21.86 -15.01 -3.57
N HIS A 7 21.04 -14.21 -2.88
CA HIS A 7 21.37 -13.67 -1.56
C HIS A 7 20.79 -14.46 -0.39
N GLY A 8 20.10 -15.59 -0.64
CA GLY A 8 19.48 -16.40 0.40
C GLY A 8 18.38 -15.68 1.17
N ILE A 9 17.75 -14.66 0.57
CA ILE A 9 16.69 -13.88 1.21
C ILE A 9 15.35 -14.58 0.95
N PRO A 10 14.63 -15.01 2.00
CA PRO A 10 13.30 -15.58 1.82
C PRO A 10 12.34 -14.51 1.28
N PRO A 11 11.56 -14.77 0.21
CA PRO A 11 10.71 -13.75 -0.40
C PRO A 11 9.77 -13.03 0.57
N HIS A 12 9.22 -13.76 1.55
CA HIS A 12 8.25 -13.24 2.53
C HIS A 12 8.83 -12.23 3.52
N THR A 13 10.16 -12.07 3.56
CA THR A 13 10.83 -11.04 4.38
C THR A 13 11.03 -9.73 3.61
N LEU A 14 10.71 -9.69 2.31
CA LEU A 14 10.75 -8.48 1.50
C LEU A 14 9.34 -7.91 1.34
N ILE A 15 9.20 -6.62 1.64
CA ILE A 15 8.03 -5.82 1.27
C ILE A 15 8.45 -4.88 0.14
N LEU A 16 7.70 -4.89 -0.96
CA LEU A 16 7.85 -3.93 -2.05
C LEU A 16 6.83 -2.82 -1.89
N GLU A 17 7.32 -1.60 -1.94
CA GLU A 17 6.53 -0.41 -1.72
C GLU A 17 6.22 0.28 -3.05
N VAL A 18 4.96 0.66 -3.25
CA VAL A 18 4.52 1.47 -4.39
C VAL A 18 3.72 2.65 -3.90
N THR A 19 3.99 3.83 -4.44
CA THR A 19 3.19 5.01 -4.10
C THR A 19 1.79 4.89 -4.69
N GLU A 20 0.81 5.50 -4.02
CA GLU A 20 -0.56 5.59 -4.49
C GLU A 20 -0.64 6.08 -5.95
N THR A 21 0.09 7.15 -6.26
CA THR A 21 0.06 7.78 -7.59
C THR A 21 0.64 6.86 -8.66
N THR A 22 1.74 6.14 -8.37
CA THR A 22 2.32 5.19 -9.32
C THR A 22 1.36 4.02 -9.58
N ALA A 23 0.73 3.49 -8.53
CA ALA A 23 -0.25 2.41 -8.67
C ALA A 23 -1.47 2.86 -9.50
N MET A 24 -1.92 4.10 -9.32
CA MET A 24 -3.11 4.62 -10.02
C MET A 24 -2.83 5.12 -11.44
N ASN A 25 -1.57 5.42 -11.79
CA ASN A 25 -1.22 5.85 -13.15
C ASN A 25 -1.41 4.72 -14.19
N ASN A 26 -1.16 3.47 -13.79
CA ASN A 26 -1.48 2.29 -14.61
C ASN A 26 -2.03 1.15 -13.72
N PRO A 27 -3.33 1.20 -13.36
CA PRO A 27 -3.89 0.31 -12.35
C PRO A 27 -3.88 -1.16 -12.75
N ASP A 28 -4.23 -1.48 -13.99
CA ASP A 28 -4.31 -2.87 -14.46
C ASP A 28 -2.94 -3.53 -14.49
N GLU A 29 -1.92 -2.80 -14.96
CA GLU A 29 -0.54 -3.28 -14.94
C GLU A 29 0.00 -3.41 -13.52
N SER A 30 -0.30 -2.45 -12.64
CA SER A 30 0.09 -2.50 -11.23
C SER A 30 -0.49 -3.73 -10.52
N VAL A 31 -1.79 -4.01 -10.75
CA VAL A 31 -2.44 -5.23 -10.25
C VAL A 31 -1.74 -6.48 -10.79
N ARG A 32 -1.45 -6.55 -12.10
CA ARG A 32 -0.80 -7.70 -12.73
C ARG A 32 0.58 -7.96 -12.12
N VAL A 33 1.46 -6.95 -12.11
CA VAL A 33 2.84 -7.07 -11.64
C VAL A 33 2.90 -7.38 -10.15
N LEU A 34 2.13 -6.69 -9.31
CA LEU A 34 2.12 -6.95 -7.87
C LEU A 34 1.52 -8.32 -7.54
N THR A 35 0.54 -8.81 -8.32
CA THR A 35 0.02 -10.17 -8.17
C THR A 35 1.08 -11.21 -8.48
N GLU A 36 1.83 -11.07 -9.58
CA GLU A 36 2.92 -11.98 -9.92
C GLU A 36 4.01 -12.01 -8.83
N LEU A 37 4.37 -10.84 -8.30
CA LEU A 37 5.37 -10.72 -7.24
C LEU A 37 4.88 -11.33 -5.93
N THR A 38 3.65 -11.03 -5.51
CA THR A 38 3.08 -11.55 -4.26
C THR A 38 2.84 -13.05 -4.31
N GLN A 39 2.43 -13.60 -5.46
CA GLN A 39 2.36 -15.05 -5.69
C GLN A 39 3.72 -15.74 -5.58
N ALA A 40 4.79 -15.04 -5.93
CA ALA A 40 6.16 -15.52 -5.75
C ALA A 40 6.70 -15.31 -4.32
N GLY A 41 5.84 -14.85 -3.40
CA GLY A 41 6.06 -14.86 -1.96
C GLY A 41 6.58 -13.56 -1.37
N VAL A 42 6.78 -12.50 -2.15
CA VAL A 42 7.07 -11.17 -1.58
C VAL A 42 5.79 -10.51 -1.09
N LYS A 43 5.92 -9.53 -0.20
CA LYS A 43 4.79 -8.72 0.27
C LYS A 43 4.75 -7.40 -0.49
N ALA A 44 3.61 -6.73 -0.47
CA ALA A 44 3.43 -5.42 -1.08
C ALA A 44 2.82 -4.43 -0.07
N SER A 45 3.27 -3.18 -0.13
CA SER A 45 2.73 -2.05 0.62
C SER A 45 2.36 -0.89 -0.31
N ILE A 46 1.33 -0.12 0.08
CA ILE A 46 0.96 1.12 -0.60
C ILE A 46 1.46 2.31 0.24
N ASP A 47 2.23 3.20 -0.36
CA ASP A 47 2.79 4.40 0.26
C ASP A 47 2.05 5.69 -0.10
N ASP A 48 2.26 6.72 0.70
CA ASP A 48 1.72 8.08 0.55
C ASP A 48 0.18 8.13 0.42
N PHE A 49 -0.53 7.21 1.09
CA PHE A 49 -1.98 7.12 0.99
C PHE A 49 -2.66 8.39 1.51
N GLY A 50 -3.55 8.96 0.67
CA GLY A 50 -4.34 10.15 0.98
C GLY A 50 -3.83 11.44 0.33
N THR A 51 -2.73 11.38 -0.42
CA THR A 51 -2.17 12.55 -1.15
C THR A 51 -2.65 12.65 -2.60
N GLY A 52 -3.31 11.61 -3.12
CA GLY A 52 -3.79 11.51 -4.49
C GLY A 52 -5.28 11.18 -4.62
N TYR A 53 -5.72 11.05 -5.88
CA TYR A 53 -7.06 10.56 -6.21
C TYR A 53 -7.01 9.04 -6.42
N SER A 54 -7.14 8.29 -5.34
CA SER A 54 -7.35 6.85 -5.43
C SER A 54 -8.78 6.50 -5.75
N SER A 55 -8.94 5.64 -6.76
CA SER A 55 -10.15 4.84 -6.85
C SER A 55 -10.05 3.69 -5.87
N LEU A 56 -10.83 3.75 -4.77
CA LEU A 56 -10.96 2.66 -3.79
C LEU A 56 -11.25 1.30 -4.46
N LEU A 57 -11.90 1.32 -5.63
CA LEU A 57 -12.17 0.13 -6.44
C LEU A 57 -10.89 -0.54 -6.95
N TYR A 58 -9.87 0.23 -7.34
CA TYR A 58 -8.58 -0.30 -7.80
C TYR A 58 -7.69 -0.71 -6.63
N LEU A 59 -7.67 0.07 -5.54
CA LEU A 59 -6.97 -0.31 -4.31
C LEU A 59 -7.42 -1.68 -3.80
N LYS A 60 -8.74 -1.95 -3.84
CA LYS A 60 -9.29 -3.26 -3.45
C LYS A 60 -8.77 -4.44 -4.28
N LYS A 61 -8.28 -4.19 -5.49
CA LYS A 61 -7.71 -5.22 -6.38
C LYS A 61 -6.21 -5.44 -6.16
N LEU A 62 -5.51 -4.51 -5.50
CA LEU A 62 -4.07 -4.62 -5.26
C LEU A 62 -3.82 -5.64 -4.14
N PRO A 63 -2.89 -6.60 -4.33
CA PRO A 63 -2.56 -7.60 -3.32
C PRO A 63 -1.61 -7.04 -2.24
N ALA A 64 -1.96 -5.90 -1.66
CA ALA A 64 -1.17 -5.25 -0.61
C ALA A 64 -1.58 -5.77 0.77
N CYS A 65 -0.59 -5.96 1.65
CA CYS A 65 -0.82 -6.32 3.06
C CYS A 65 -0.53 -5.17 4.03
N GLU A 66 -0.14 -4.01 3.50
CA GLU A 66 0.19 -2.82 4.28
C GLU A 66 -0.22 -1.57 3.51
N LEU A 67 -0.75 -0.59 4.23
CA LEU A 67 -1.11 0.72 3.72
C LEU A 67 -0.54 1.76 4.66
N LYS A 68 0.27 2.67 4.12
CA LYS A 68 0.95 3.73 4.88
C LYS A 68 0.24 5.05 4.65
N ILE A 69 -0.22 5.63 5.74
CA ILE A 69 -0.87 6.94 5.78
C ILE A 69 0.22 8.00 5.60
N ASP A 70 0.01 8.93 4.67
CA ASP A 70 0.98 10.01 4.46
C ASP A 70 1.18 10.86 5.73
N ARG A 71 2.42 11.35 5.89
CA ARG A 71 2.82 12.16 7.04
C ARG A 71 1.99 13.43 7.22
N ALA A 72 1.42 14.00 6.15
CA ALA A 72 0.61 15.20 6.22
C ALA A 72 -0.59 15.01 7.15
N PHE A 73 -1.19 13.81 7.18
CA PHE A 73 -2.30 13.49 8.07
C PHE A 73 -1.85 13.22 9.51
N VAL A 74 -0.60 12.79 9.72
CA VAL A 74 -0.08 12.41 11.04
C VAL A 74 0.54 13.62 11.77
N LYS A 75 1.08 14.59 11.03
CA LYS A 75 1.83 15.73 11.59
C LYS A 75 1.00 16.59 12.54
N ASP A 76 -0.27 16.82 12.23
CA ASP A 76 -1.16 17.71 12.97
C ASP A 76 -2.22 16.95 13.81
N LEU A 77 -1.95 15.66 14.09
CA LEU A 77 -2.85 14.73 14.77
C LEU A 77 -2.91 14.99 16.29
N ASN A 78 -3.52 16.11 16.68
CA ASN A 78 -3.66 16.54 18.08
C ASN A 78 -4.90 15.97 18.79
N GLY A 79 -5.30 14.74 18.46
CA GLY A 79 -6.30 13.96 19.19
C GLY A 79 -7.77 14.39 19.06
N ALA A 80 -8.08 15.59 18.55
CA ALA A 80 -9.47 16.10 18.45
C ALA A 80 -9.75 16.98 17.22
N GLY A 81 -9.09 16.71 16.08
CA GLY A 81 -9.23 17.48 14.83
C GLY A 81 -9.82 16.69 13.67
N GLU A 82 -10.05 17.38 12.55
CA GLU A 82 -10.47 16.79 11.27
C GLU A 82 -9.53 15.67 10.81
N ASP A 83 -8.21 15.88 10.95
CA ASP A 83 -7.18 14.89 10.61
C ASP A 83 -7.33 13.58 11.40
N ALA A 84 -7.71 13.64 12.68
CA ALA A 84 -7.95 12.44 13.48
C ALA A 84 -9.15 11.63 12.95
N THR A 85 -10.17 12.31 12.42
CA THR A 85 -11.34 11.68 11.80
C THR A 85 -10.96 11.03 10.46
N ILE A 86 -10.16 11.74 9.64
CA ILE A 86 -9.66 11.20 8.37
C ILE A 86 -8.78 9.96 8.63
N VAL A 87 -7.82 10.04 9.55
CA VAL A 87 -6.97 8.90 9.91
C VAL A 87 -7.78 7.73 10.45
N ALA A 88 -8.80 7.97 11.29
CA ALA A 88 -9.69 6.91 11.75
C ALA A 88 -10.45 6.23 10.60
N ALA A 89 -10.92 6.99 9.60
CA ALA A 89 -11.55 6.45 8.41
C ALA A 89 -10.57 5.63 7.55
N ILE A 90 -9.34 6.12 7.37
CA ILE A 90 -8.29 5.40 6.63
C ILE A 90 -7.93 4.09 7.34
N ILE A 91 -7.84 4.07 8.67
CA ILE A 91 -7.59 2.86 9.46
C ILE A 91 -8.73 1.85 9.26
N ALA A 92 -9.99 2.31 9.30
CA ALA A 92 -11.14 1.43 9.09
C ALA A 92 -11.15 0.84 7.66
N LEU A 93 -10.77 1.64 6.67
CA LEU A 93 -10.61 1.19 5.29
C LEU A 93 -9.47 0.17 5.16
N ALA A 94 -8.29 0.44 5.71
CA ALA A 94 -7.15 -0.45 5.64
C ALA A 94 -7.49 -1.84 6.18
N LYS A 95 -8.15 -1.92 7.35
CA LYS A 95 -8.64 -3.18 7.94
C LYS A 95 -9.60 -3.98 7.05
N THR A 96 -10.22 -3.34 6.07
CA THR A 96 -11.14 -3.97 5.12
C THR A 96 -10.42 -4.45 3.85
N LEU A 97 -9.29 -3.84 3.50
CA LEU A 97 -8.59 -4.05 2.23
C LEU A 97 -7.34 -4.94 2.37
N THR A 98 -6.70 -4.97 3.54
CA THR A 98 -5.49 -5.73 3.84
C THR A 98 -5.79 -6.86 4.82
#